data_AF-A0A1C6A1F2-F1
#
_entry.id   AF-A0A1C6A1F2-F1
#
_cell.length_a   1.000
_cell.length_b   1.000
_cell.length_c   1.000
_cell.angle_alpha   90.00
_cell.angle_beta   90.00
_cell.angle_gamma   90.00
#
_symmetry.space_group_name_H-M   'P 1'
#
loop_
_entity.id
_entity.type
_entity.pdbx_description
1 polymer ?
#
loop_
_entity_poly.entity_id
_entity_poly.type
_entity_poly.pdbx_seq_one_letter_code
_entity_poly.pdbx_strand_id
1 'polypeptide(L)'
;MNEKHSAVCYIFRDGAFSPIQEAKSFQNEFGLDLFQYKGAIYEGRTGLCLCNLQQSQDLSGFMERHGGLESIEKQITNSLGRTGLSPRYTRPNEKKKDIFPPKERDENRVFSKDLMGKRHYYYRFYNENGIELYTLENKRDSWPTIFIPCDGFMVGIDQRSRLAEVLKWLSTLEHGIRAEIERVFNQSMAAPDRWADLGFANLLGRREEAEAHNAPIWAERQRQAKLREAELEAQARQREQELQDRYTSAIREAEQNILAGKEVVNQDINGKSLIMQLFREHGISVPLKTQGWIINTLHSIRYSPQSGQWSYRYHKGSRNSMKLPELLSKLLAAIQSKPPHVGDTADIPAIHATGSSTR
;
A
#
# COMPACT_ATOMS: atom_id res chain seq x y z
N MET A 1 17.06 -8.95 -42.45
CA MET A 1 17.95 -8.52 -41.36
C MET A 1 17.26 -7.39 -40.61
N ASN A 2 16.79 -7.63 -39.38
CA ASN A 2 16.15 -6.61 -38.54
C ASN A 2 17.24 -5.69 -37.97
N GLU A 3 17.59 -4.63 -38.71
CA GLU A 3 18.42 -3.56 -38.17
C GLU A 3 17.64 -2.84 -37.06
N LYS A 4 18.19 -2.83 -35.85
CA LYS A 4 17.62 -2.09 -34.71
C LYS A 4 17.42 -0.62 -35.12
N HIS A 5 16.20 -0.11 -34.97
CA HIS A 5 15.90 1.29 -35.27
C HIS A 5 16.82 2.21 -34.48
N SER A 6 17.25 3.30 -35.12
CA SER A 6 17.97 4.37 -34.47
C SER A 6 17.11 5.06 -33.41
N ALA A 7 17.74 5.62 -32.38
CA ALA A 7 17.06 6.31 -31.27
C ALA A 7 16.27 7.58 -31.68
N VAL A 8 16.44 8.05 -32.91
CA VAL A 8 15.80 9.24 -33.47
C VAL A 8 15.20 8.91 -34.83
N CYS A 9 13.91 9.20 -35.01
CA CYS A 9 13.18 9.11 -36.27
C CYS A 9 12.85 10.52 -36.80
N TYR A 10 12.53 10.65 -38.08
CA TYR A 10 12.16 11.93 -38.68
C TYR A 10 10.78 11.80 -39.33
N ILE A 11 9.94 12.81 -39.13
CA ILE A 11 8.63 12.93 -39.79
C ILE A 11 8.69 14.07 -40.81
N PHE A 12 8.08 13.87 -41.97
CA PHE A 12 7.92 14.91 -42.99
C PHE A 12 6.53 15.51 -42.88
N ARG A 13 6.47 16.82 -42.57
CA ARG A 13 5.23 17.59 -42.47
C ARG A 13 5.50 19.00 -42.99
N ASP A 14 4.52 19.59 -43.67
CA ASP A 14 4.57 20.99 -44.14
C ASP A 14 5.84 21.35 -44.95
N GLY A 15 6.33 20.40 -45.75
CA GLY A 15 7.51 20.60 -46.60
C GLY A 15 8.86 20.45 -45.90
N ALA A 16 8.90 20.11 -44.61
CA ALA A 16 10.13 19.99 -43.83
C ALA A 16 10.21 18.71 -42.97
N PHE A 17 11.43 18.31 -42.61
CA PHE A 17 11.68 17.19 -41.70
C PHE A 17 11.81 17.65 -40.26
N SER A 18 11.11 16.97 -39.35
CA SER A 18 11.21 17.20 -37.90
C SER A 18 11.73 15.95 -37.19
N PRO A 19 12.79 16.05 -36.35
CA PRO A 19 13.25 14.92 -35.54
C PRO A 19 12.25 14.62 -34.41
N ILE A 20 12.05 13.34 -34.11
CA ILE A 20 11.18 12.87 -33.03
C ILE A 20 11.91 11.87 -32.13
N GLN A 21 11.61 11.97 -30.83
CA GLN A 21 12.01 10.98 -29.83
C GLN A 21 10.87 9.97 -29.61
N GLU A 22 11.19 8.79 -29.07
CA GLU A 22 10.22 7.78 -28.61
C GLU A 22 9.35 7.13 -29.71
N ALA A 23 9.81 7.17 -30.96
CA ALA A 23 9.19 6.41 -32.04
C ALA A 23 9.29 4.91 -31.75
N LYS A 24 8.18 4.18 -31.92
CA LYS A 24 8.15 2.72 -31.74
C LYS A 24 8.19 2.05 -33.10
N SER A 25 9.06 1.05 -33.27
CA SER A 25 9.08 0.21 -34.47
C SER A 25 7.72 -0.44 -34.70
N PHE A 26 7.21 -0.41 -35.93
CA PHE A 26 5.95 -1.03 -36.30
C PHE A 26 6.21 -2.23 -37.23
N GLN A 27 6.03 -3.43 -36.67
CA GLN A 27 6.19 -4.69 -37.41
C GLN A 27 5.03 -4.83 -38.43
N ASN A 28 5.35 -5.22 -39.66
CA ASN A 28 4.38 -5.45 -40.72
C ASN A 28 4.82 -6.62 -41.60
N GLU A 29 3.84 -7.25 -42.25
CA GLU A 29 4.05 -8.43 -43.12
C GLU A 29 4.63 -8.10 -44.50
N PHE A 30 4.65 -6.81 -44.87
CA PHE A 30 5.09 -6.32 -46.18
C PHE A 30 6.58 -5.98 -46.25
N GLY A 31 7.31 -6.16 -45.14
CA GLY A 31 8.75 -5.87 -45.07
C GLY A 31 9.11 -4.38 -45.14
N LEU A 32 8.13 -3.48 -44.96
CA LEU A 32 8.36 -2.04 -44.96
C LEU A 32 9.02 -1.58 -43.65
N ASP A 33 9.88 -0.56 -43.72
CA ASP A 33 10.46 0.08 -42.53
C ASP A 33 9.45 1.08 -41.97
N LEU A 34 8.65 0.68 -40.98
CA LEU A 34 7.57 1.49 -40.41
C LEU A 34 7.81 1.82 -38.93
N PHE A 35 7.38 3.01 -38.50
CA PHE A 35 7.37 3.39 -37.09
C PHE A 35 6.10 4.13 -36.71
N GLN A 36 5.71 3.99 -35.44
CA GLN A 36 4.56 4.63 -34.83
C GLN A 36 4.99 5.88 -34.05
N TYR A 37 4.28 6.99 -34.27
CA TYR A 37 4.43 8.21 -33.49
C TYR A 37 3.08 8.94 -33.37
N LYS A 38 2.71 9.35 -32.15
CA LYS A 38 1.49 10.12 -31.84
C LYS A 38 0.22 9.65 -32.60
N GLY A 39 -0.05 8.35 -32.59
CA GLY A 39 -1.27 7.77 -33.16
C GLY A 39 -1.28 7.62 -34.68
N ALA A 40 -0.14 7.74 -35.36
CA ALA A 40 0.00 7.49 -36.78
C ALA A 40 1.24 6.64 -37.11
N ILE A 41 1.21 6.03 -38.30
CA ILE A 41 2.28 5.21 -38.85
C ILE A 41 3.02 5.99 -39.93
N TYR A 42 4.34 5.95 -39.83
CA TYR A 42 5.26 6.64 -40.71
C TYR A 42 6.22 5.66 -41.37
N GLU A 43 6.61 5.98 -42.60
CA GLU A 43 7.65 5.25 -43.32
C GLU A 43 9.05 5.78 -42.92
N GLY A 44 9.96 4.86 -42.60
CA GLY A 44 11.26 5.12 -41.98
C GLY A 44 12.27 5.83 -42.88
N ARG A 45 12.15 5.70 -44.21
CA ARG A 45 13.05 6.32 -45.20
C ARG A 45 12.56 7.64 -45.77
N THR A 46 11.36 8.08 -45.47
CA THR A 46 10.80 9.32 -46.02
C THR A 46 10.10 10.15 -44.96
N GLY A 47 9.85 9.58 -43.78
CA GLY A 47 9.09 10.24 -42.73
C GLY A 47 7.64 10.53 -43.12
N LEU A 48 7.15 9.94 -44.22
CA LEU A 48 5.80 10.15 -44.71
C LEU A 48 4.79 9.43 -43.83
N CYS A 49 3.71 10.14 -43.49
CA CYS A 49 2.56 9.53 -42.82
C CYS A 49 1.84 8.61 -43.80
N LEU A 50 1.72 7.34 -43.47
CA LEU A 50 0.98 6.36 -44.28
C LEU A 50 -0.49 6.34 -43.87
N CYS A 51 -0.76 6.13 -42.59
CA CYS A 51 -2.11 6.02 -42.04
C CYS A 51 -2.13 6.32 -40.55
N ASN A 52 -3.32 6.46 -39.98
CA ASN A 52 -3.47 6.53 -38.53
C ASN A 52 -3.42 5.11 -37.90
N LEU A 53 -3.21 5.04 -36.59
CA LEU A 53 -3.07 3.77 -35.86
C LEU A 53 -4.36 2.92 -35.83
N GLN A 54 -5.52 3.54 -36.00
CA GLN A 54 -6.78 2.79 -36.08
C GLN A 54 -6.90 2.06 -37.42
N GLN A 55 -6.47 2.70 -38.50
CA GLN A 55 -6.42 2.14 -39.86
C GLN A 55 -5.35 1.06 -40.02
N SER A 56 -4.32 1.05 -39.17
CA SER A 56 -3.26 0.05 -39.23
C SER A 56 -3.62 -1.31 -38.64
N GLN A 57 -4.78 -1.45 -37.98
CA GLN A 57 -5.28 -2.76 -37.52
C GLN A 57 -5.63 -3.68 -38.69
N ASP A 58 -5.99 -3.10 -39.85
CA ASP A 58 -6.22 -3.76 -41.12
C ASP A 58 -5.29 -3.13 -42.18
N LEU A 59 -3.98 -3.29 -41.96
CA LEU A 59 -2.98 -2.70 -42.86
C LEU A 59 -3.07 -3.29 -44.27
N SER A 60 -3.40 -4.57 -44.40
CA SER A 60 -3.54 -5.28 -45.68
C SER A 60 -4.72 -4.73 -46.49
N GLY A 61 -5.91 -4.59 -45.88
CA GLY A 61 -7.05 -3.96 -46.53
C GLY A 61 -6.84 -2.47 -46.80
N PHE A 62 -6.07 -1.76 -45.97
CA PHE A 62 -5.61 -0.40 -46.30
C PHE A 62 -4.75 -0.40 -47.56
N MET A 63 -3.76 -1.28 -47.67
CA MET A 63 -2.88 -1.35 -48.84
C MET A 63 -3.65 -1.67 -50.12
N GLU A 64 -4.58 -2.64 -50.10
CA GLU A 64 -5.42 -2.98 -51.25
C GLU A 64 -6.25 -1.78 -51.74
N ARG A 65 -6.89 -1.05 -50.81
CA ARG A 65 -7.67 0.15 -51.14
C ARG A 65 -6.84 1.28 -51.74
N HIS A 66 -5.53 1.31 -51.47
CA HIS A 66 -4.60 2.34 -51.93
C HIS A 66 -3.70 1.89 -53.09
N GLY A 67 -4.08 0.82 -53.80
CA GLY A 67 -3.41 0.37 -55.03
C GLY A 67 -2.27 -0.63 -54.80
N GLY A 68 -2.24 -1.28 -53.64
CA GLY A 68 -1.26 -2.31 -53.28
C GLY A 68 0.12 -1.77 -52.90
N LEU A 69 1.03 -2.69 -52.62
CA LEU A 69 2.41 -2.39 -52.21
C LEU A 69 3.16 -1.56 -53.26
N GLU A 70 2.98 -1.87 -54.55
CA GLU A 70 3.64 -1.15 -55.65
C GLU A 70 3.28 0.34 -55.71
N SER A 71 2.03 0.69 -55.39
CA SER A 71 1.57 2.08 -55.35
C SER A 71 2.27 2.87 -54.24
N ILE A 72 2.41 2.26 -53.07
CA ILE A 72 3.10 2.84 -51.92
C ILE A 72 4.60 2.94 -52.19
N GLU A 73 5.23 1.92 -52.75
CA GLU A 73 6.64 1.95 -53.16
C GLU A 73 6.90 3.02 -54.22
N LYS A 74 6.00 3.20 -55.18
CA LYS A 74 6.06 4.27 -56.17
C LYS A 74 5.89 5.64 -55.53
N GLN A 75 5.03 5.78 -54.53
CA GLN A 75 4.88 7.03 -53.76
C GLN A 75 6.13 7.36 -52.95
N ILE A 76 6.73 6.36 -52.29
CA ILE A 76 8.03 6.48 -51.60
C ILE A 76 9.12 6.89 -52.60
N THR A 77 9.20 6.23 -53.75
CA THR A 77 10.19 6.52 -54.81
C THR A 77 10.01 7.92 -55.39
N ASN A 78 8.77 8.34 -55.66
CA ASN A 78 8.46 9.68 -56.15
C ASN A 78 8.77 10.75 -55.10
N SER A 79 8.51 10.47 -53.82
CA SER A 79 8.89 11.37 -52.73
C SER A 79 10.39 11.54 -52.65
N LEU A 80 11.14 10.42 -52.67
CA LEU A 80 12.61 10.43 -52.70
C LEU A 80 13.16 11.20 -53.91
N GLY A 81 12.56 11.02 -55.09
CA GLY A 81 12.94 11.74 -56.31
C GLY A 81 12.65 13.24 -56.25
N ARG A 82 11.61 13.68 -55.55
CA ARG A 82 11.25 15.10 -55.38
C ARG A 82 12.04 15.80 -54.29
N THR A 83 12.30 15.14 -53.17
CA THR A 83 13.02 15.73 -52.02
C THR A 83 14.53 15.49 -52.06
N GLY A 84 15.00 14.62 -52.96
CA GLY A 84 16.41 14.41 -53.28
C GLY A 84 17.24 13.72 -52.19
N LEU A 85 16.66 13.27 -51.08
CA LEU A 85 17.40 12.75 -49.92
C LEU A 85 16.62 11.64 -49.19
N SER A 86 17.32 10.55 -48.87
CA SER A 86 16.90 9.51 -47.92
C SER A 86 17.47 9.83 -46.53
N PRO A 87 16.66 9.93 -45.45
CA PRO A 87 17.12 10.16 -44.07
C PRO A 87 18.06 9.08 -43.52
N ARG A 88 18.23 7.93 -44.19
CA ARG A 88 19.25 6.94 -43.80
C ARG A 88 20.68 7.33 -44.18
N TYR A 89 20.90 8.18 -45.19
CA TYR A 89 22.25 8.45 -45.73
C TYR A 89 22.76 9.89 -45.57
N THR A 90 21.99 10.79 -44.95
CA THR A 90 22.45 12.17 -44.67
C THR A 90 22.47 12.47 -43.18
N ARG A 91 22.96 11.54 -42.34
CA ARG A 91 23.16 11.82 -40.90
C ARG A 91 24.54 12.41 -40.62
N PRO A 92 24.63 13.59 -39.99
CA PRO A 92 25.79 13.93 -39.17
C PRO A 92 25.92 12.88 -38.05
N ASN A 93 27.15 12.45 -37.75
CA ASN A 93 27.46 11.48 -36.71
C ASN A 93 26.75 11.82 -35.38
N GLU A 94 25.74 11.02 -35.01
CA GLU A 94 24.84 11.25 -33.86
C GLU A 94 25.55 11.20 -32.50
N LYS A 95 26.82 10.78 -32.45
CA LYS A 95 27.63 10.88 -31.24
C LYS A 95 28.15 12.30 -30.97
N LYS A 96 27.99 13.26 -31.89
CA LYS A 96 28.68 14.56 -31.82
C LYS A 96 27.82 15.82 -31.90
N LYS A 97 26.51 15.75 -32.14
CA LYS A 97 25.65 16.94 -32.07
C LYS A 97 24.31 16.57 -31.44
N ASP A 98 24.01 17.22 -30.33
CA ASP A 98 22.72 17.15 -29.65
C ASP A 98 21.69 17.82 -30.58
N ILE A 99 20.88 17.01 -31.25
CA ILE A 99 19.96 17.43 -32.33
C ILE A 99 18.71 18.13 -31.76
N PHE A 100 18.53 18.06 -30.44
CA PHE A 100 17.43 18.71 -29.73
C PHE A 100 17.97 19.91 -28.95
N PRO A 101 17.28 21.06 -28.96
CA PRO A 101 17.62 22.14 -28.03
C PRO A 101 17.58 21.57 -26.61
N PRO A 102 18.58 21.88 -25.74
CA PRO A 102 18.55 21.44 -24.36
C PRO A 102 17.24 21.89 -23.74
N LYS A 103 16.55 20.99 -23.03
CA LYS A 103 15.34 21.34 -22.26
C LYS A 103 15.67 22.59 -21.44
N GLU A 104 14.81 23.61 -21.50
CA GLU A 104 14.94 24.82 -20.68
C GLU A 104 15.26 24.39 -19.24
N ARG A 105 16.48 24.68 -18.77
CA ARG A 105 16.83 24.44 -17.39
C ARG A 105 16.03 25.47 -16.59
N ASP A 106 15.06 25.00 -15.82
CA ASP A 106 14.45 25.82 -14.80
C ASP A 106 15.58 26.28 -13.85
N GLU A 107 15.96 27.56 -13.95
CA GLU A 107 17.05 28.16 -13.17
C GLU A 107 16.77 28.13 -11.67
N ASN A 108 15.52 27.89 -11.28
CA ASN A 108 15.12 27.75 -9.89
C ASN A 108 15.22 26.31 -9.39
N ARG A 109 15.56 25.34 -10.24
CA ARG A 109 15.74 23.96 -9.83
C ARG A 109 17.18 23.73 -9.36
N VAL A 110 17.33 23.42 -8.07
CA VAL A 110 18.62 23.20 -7.41
C VAL A 110 18.73 21.77 -6.90
N PHE A 111 19.86 21.12 -7.11
CA PHE A 111 20.12 19.77 -6.62
C PHE A 111 21.05 19.84 -5.41
N SER A 112 20.60 19.36 -4.25
CA SER A 112 21.36 19.43 -3.00
C SER A 112 21.03 18.25 -2.07
N LYS A 113 21.67 18.20 -0.90
CA LYS A 113 21.49 17.15 0.11
C LYS A 113 20.64 17.65 1.28
N ASP A 114 19.79 16.80 1.83
CA ASP A 114 19.19 17.02 3.15
C ASP A 114 20.20 16.74 4.26
N LEU A 115 19.85 17.05 5.52
CA LEU A 115 20.70 16.81 6.69
C LEU A 115 21.11 15.34 6.90
N MET A 116 20.41 14.37 6.29
CA MET A 116 20.80 12.96 6.28
C MET A 116 21.77 12.60 5.15
N GLY A 117 22.15 13.57 4.31
CA GLY A 117 23.00 13.38 3.15
C GLY A 117 22.28 12.83 1.92
N LYS A 118 20.95 12.65 1.97
CA LYS A 118 20.16 12.19 0.84
C LYS A 118 19.94 13.33 -0.14
N ARG A 119 20.10 13.04 -1.42
CA ARG A 119 20.01 14.03 -2.49
C ARG A 119 18.57 14.23 -2.94
N HIS A 120 18.17 15.48 -3.10
CA HIS A 120 16.85 15.87 -3.59
C HIS A 120 16.96 17.03 -4.57
N TYR A 121 15.89 17.21 -5.36
CA TYR A 121 15.68 18.43 -6.12
C TYR A 121 14.85 19.40 -5.29
N TYR A 122 15.35 20.63 -5.22
CA TYR A 122 14.76 21.75 -4.53
C TYR A 122 14.35 22.80 -5.55
N TYR A 123 13.28 23.51 -5.24
CA TYR A 123 12.84 24.69 -5.96
C TYR A 123 13.22 25.92 -5.16
N ARG A 124 14.03 26.78 -5.75
CA ARG A 124 14.50 28.06 -5.23
C ARG A 124 13.43 29.13 -5.46
N PHE A 125 13.15 29.91 -4.44
CA PHE A 125 12.26 31.06 -4.53
C PHE A 125 12.78 32.18 -3.62
N TYR A 126 12.26 33.39 -3.82
CA TYR A 126 12.61 34.55 -3.01
C TYR A 126 11.38 35.02 -2.25
N ASN A 127 11.57 35.46 -1.01
CA ASN A 127 10.51 36.17 -0.29
C ASN A 127 10.43 37.65 -0.71
N GLU A 128 9.46 38.38 -0.16
CA GLU A 128 9.25 39.82 -0.40
C GLU A 128 10.47 40.70 -0.02
N ASN A 129 11.34 40.21 0.85
CA ASN A 129 12.57 40.87 1.30
C ASN A 129 13.82 40.44 0.51
N GLY A 130 13.67 39.64 -0.55
CA GLY A 130 14.77 39.15 -1.38
C GLY A 130 15.61 38.03 -0.77
N ILE A 131 15.14 37.38 0.31
CA ILE A 131 15.82 36.24 0.94
C ILE A 131 15.59 34.99 0.09
N GLU A 132 16.69 34.34 -0.26
CA GLU A 132 16.70 33.08 -1.01
C GLU A 132 16.28 31.91 -0.11
N LEU A 133 15.21 31.23 -0.50
CA LEU A 133 14.62 30.10 0.21
C LEU A 133 14.37 28.94 -0.74
N TYR A 134 14.18 27.75 -0.16
CA TYR A 134 14.04 26.52 -0.90
C TYR A 134 12.84 25.70 -0.42
N THR A 135 12.23 24.95 -1.32
CA THR A 135 11.22 23.93 -1.02
C THR A 135 11.53 22.68 -1.82
N LEU A 136 10.95 21.53 -1.49
CA LEU A 136 11.11 20.34 -2.34
C LEU A 136 10.39 20.55 -3.67
N GLU A 137 11.02 20.14 -4.78
CA GLU A 137 10.48 20.32 -6.14
C GLU A 137 9.08 19.71 -6.28
N ASN A 138 8.87 18.52 -5.74
CA ASN A 138 7.59 17.82 -5.75
C ASN A 138 6.53 18.40 -4.79
N LYS A 139 6.88 19.45 -4.02
CA LYS A 139 6.02 20.16 -3.07
C LYS A 139 6.04 21.68 -3.32
N ARG A 140 6.40 22.11 -4.53
CA ARG A 140 6.50 23.51 -4.92
C ARG A 140 5.18 24.29 -4.85
N ASP A 141 4.03 23.63 -4.77
CA ASP A 141 2.72 24.31 -4.72
C ASP A 141 2.15 24.42 -3.29
N SER A 142 2.70 23.66 -2.34
CA SER A 142 2.21 23.61 -0.94
C SER A 142 3.22 24.09 0.11
N TRP A 143 4.50 24.15 -0.24
CA TRP A 143 5.60 24.62 0.61
C TRP A 143 5.55 24.13 2.08
N PRO A 144 5.30 22.85 2.38
CA PRO A 144 5.12 22.40 3.77
C PRO A 144 6.38 22.58 4.64
N THR A 145 7.55 22.71 4.03
CA THR A 145 8.83 22.88 4.71
C THR A 145 9.67 23.85 3.91
N ILE A 146 10.23 24.84 4.59
CA ILE A 146 11.18 25.79 4.01
C ILE A 146 12.58 25.26 4.28
N PHE A 147 13.43 25.28 3.29
CA PHE A 147 14.82 24.86 3.39
C PHE A 147 15.74 26.07 3.27
N ILE A 148 16.77 26.07 4.10
CA ILE A 148 17.84 27.08 4.10
C ILE A 148 19.16 26.36 3.81
N PRO A 149 19.95 26.84 2.84
CA PRO A 149 21.25 26.26 2.56
C PRO A 149 22.23 26.54 3.71
N CYS A 150 22.93 25.50 4.15
CA CYS A 150 23.96 25.58 5.19
C CYS A 150 25.04 24.53 4.92
N ASP A 151 26.29 24.95 4.70
CA ASP A 151 27.46 24.08 4.49
C ASP A 151 27.24 22.92 3.49
N GLY A 152 26.52 23.19 2.39
CA GLY A 152 26.23 22.18 1.35
C GLY A 152 25.06 21.25 1.65
N PHE A 153 24.34 21.51 2.75
CA PHE A 153 23.10 20.83 3.14
C PHE A 153 21.91 21.79 3.09
N MET A 154 20.71 21.21 3.03
CA MET A 154 19.44 21.91 3.11
C MET A 154 18.80 21.66 4.48
N VAL A 155 18.78 22.70 5.31
CA VAL A 155 18.17 22.67 6.66
C VAL A 155 16.69 22.94 6.53
N GLY A 156 15.86 21.93 6.80
CA GLY A 156 14.40 22.06 6.75
C GLY A 156 13.81 22.65 8.03
N ILE A 157 12.90 23.60 7.88
CA ILE A 157 12.09 24.21 8.93
C ILE A 157 10.62 23.95 8.59
N ASP A 158 9.94 23.16 9.41
CA ASP A 158 8.53 22.79 9.23
C ASP A 158 7.63 24.03 9.30
N GLN A 159 6.73 24.22 8.34
CA GLN A 159 5.83 25.38 8.25
C GLN A 159 4.62 25.30 9.22
N ARG A 160 4.71 24.55 10.33
CA ARG A 160 3.74 24.72 11.43
C ARG A 160 3.72 26.17 11.93
N SER A 161 4.82 26.89 11.71
CA SER A 161 4.96 28.33 11.81
C SER A 161 4.86 28.97 10.43
N ARG A 162 4.03 30.02 10.29
CA ARG A 162 3.87 30.77 9.04
C ARG A 162 5.23 31.28 8.55
N LEU A 163 5.44 31.40 7.23
CA LEU A 163 6.70 31.91 6.64
C LEU A 163 7.22 33.19 7.34
N ALA A 164 6.34 34.13 7.70
CA ALA A 164 6.70 35.34 8.42
C ALA A 164 7.34 35.09 9.81
N GLU A 165 6.89 34.06 10.54
CA GLU A 165 7.47 33.68 11.83
C GLU A 165 8.87 33.09 11.67
N VAL A 166 9.06 32.25 10.64
CA VAL A 166 10.37 31.70 10.30
C VAL A 166 11.35 32.82 9.99
N LEU A 167 10.93 33.80 9.17
CA LEU A 167 11.77 34.95 8.83
C LEU A 167 12.10 35.83 10.05
N LYS A 168 11.11 36.09 10.92
CA LYS A 168 11.32 36.82 12.17
C LYS A 168 12.29 36.09 13.10
N TRP A 169 12.17 34.78 13.22
CA TRP A 169 13.10 33.98 14.01
C TRP A 169 14.51 33.99 13.42
N LEU A 170 14.65 33.83 12.10
CA LEU A 170 15.96 33.90 11.43
C LEU A 170 16.66 35.24 11.67
N SER A 171 15.91 36.35 11.70
CA SER A 171 16.48 37.66 11.99
C SER A 171 16.96 37.81 13.43
N THR A 172 16.57 36.92 14.35
CA THR A 172 17.09 36.90 15.73
C THR A 172 18.39 36.09 15.88
N LEU A 173 18.80 35.33 14.86
CA LEU A 173 19.99 34.49 14.92
C LEU A 173 21.25 35.32 14.67
N GLU A 174 21.91 35.76 15.74
CA GLU A 174 23.12 36.59 15.69
C GLU A 174 24.29 35.93 14.91
N HIS A 175 24.38 34.60 14.94
CA HIS A 175 25.45 33.82 14.30
C HIS A 175 24.91 32.86 13.23
N GLY A 176 23.69 33.10 12.75
CA GLY A 176 23.05 32.32 11.69
C GLY A 176 22.60 30.92 12.10
N ILE A 177 22.03 30.19 11.13
CA ILE A 177 21.37 28.90 11.35
C ILE A 177 22.33 27.81 11.82
N ARG A 178 23.59 27.85 11.37
CA ARG A 178 24.62 26.87 11.74
C ARG A 178 24.91 26.90 13.24
N ALA A 179 25.10 28.10 13.80
CA ALA A 179 25.39 28.27 15.22
C ALA A 179 24.20 27.86 16.09
N GLU A 180 22.98 28.12 15.63
CA GLU A 180 21.77 27.69 16.34
C GLU A 180 21.63 26.16 16.33
N ILE A 181 21.91 25.51 15.19
CA ILE A 181 21.97 24.05 15.10
C ILE A 181 23.00 23.48 16.08
N GLU A 182 24.20 24.05 16.10
CA GLU A 182 25.27 23.65 17.01
C GLU A 182 24.87 23.80 18.49
N ARG A 183 24.23 24.92 18.84
CA ARG A 183 23.70 25.18 20.19
C ARG A 183 22.66 24.14 20.60
N VAL A 184 21.66 23.87 19.76
CA VAL A 184 20.60 22.89 20.02
C VAL A 184 21.14 21.46 20.10
N PHE A 185 22.07 21.12 19.22
CA PHE A 185 22.75 19.82 19.23
C PHE A 185 23.52 19.63 20.53
N ASN A 186 24.35 20.60 20.94
CA ASN A 186 25.13 20.53 22.18
C ASN A 186 24.24 20.44 23.43
N GLN A 187 23.11 21.14 23.46
CA GLN A 187 22.12 21.00 24.54
C GLN A 187 21.52 19.59 24.62
N SER A 188 21.39 18.91 23.48
CA SER A 188 20.87 17.55 23.44
C SER A 188 21.93 16.54 23.86
N MET A 189 23.18 16.74 23.45
CA MET A 189 24.33 15.94 23.86
C MET A 189 24.66 16.09 25.36
N ALA A 190 24.35 17.23 25.98
CA ALA A 190 24.59 17.47 27.41
C ALA A 190 23.63 16.68 28.32
N ALA A 191 22.50 16.21 27.80
CA ALA A 191 21.47 15.49 28.55
C ALA A 191 21.44 14.01 28.13
N PRO A 192 21.78 13.04 29.02
CA PRO A 192 21.96 11.63 28.66
C PRO A 192 20.66 10.92 28.25
N ASP A 193 19.52 11.48 28.61
CA ASP A 193 18.17 10.99 28.29
C ASP A 193 17.56 11.65 27.06
N ARG A 194 18.20 12.72 26.54
CA ARG A 194 17.71 13.47 25.39
C ARG A 194 18.31 12.95 24.10
N TRP A 195 17.45 12.72 23.12
CA TRP A 195 17.88 12.31 21.79
C TRP A 195 18.61 13.44 21.07
N ALA A 196 19.82 13.17 20.59
CA ALA A 196 20.59 14.07 19.74
C ALA A 196 20.18 13.89 18.27
N ASP A 197 19.90 14.99 17.57
CA ASP A 197 19.48 14.96 16.17
C ASP A 197 20.65 14.52 15.27
N LEU A 198 20.48 13.39 14.55
CA LEU A 198 21.52 12.83 13.70
C LEU A 198 21.79 13.68 12.45
N GLY A 199 20.84 14.51 12.03
CA GLY A 199 20.99 15.42 10.90
C GLY A 199 21.85 16.61 11.26
N PHE A 200 21.64 17.16 12.45
CA PHE A 200 22.53 18.15 13.02
C PHE A 200 23.92 17.58 13.24
N ALA A 201 24.01 16.35 13.76
CA ALA A 201 25.29 15.66 13.92
C ALA A 201 26.02 15.50 12.59
N ASN A 202 25.32 15.16 11.51
CA ASN A 202 25.90 15.01 10.18
C ASN A 202 26.40 16.34 9.59
N LEU A 203 25.61 17.42 9.73
CA LEU A 203 26.03 18.77 9.35
C LEU A 203 27.30 19.21 10.08
N LEU A 204 27.39 18.90 11.38
CA LEU A 204 28.52 19.27 12.24
C LEU A 204 29.71 18.32 12.15
N GLY A 205 29.60 17.22 11.39
CA GLY A 205 30.65 16.19 11.30
C GLY A 205 30.82 15.33 12.56
N ARG A 206 29.81 15.27 13.43
CA ARG A 206 29.81 14.60 14.76
C ARG A 206 28.84 13.43 14.83
N ARG A 207 28.56 12.77 13.70
CA ARG A 207 27.57 11.69 13.61
C ARG A 207 27.88 10.52 14.55
N GLU A 208 29.14 10.11 14.63
CA GLU A 208 29.57 8.99 15.47
C GLU A 208 29.35 9.29 16.96
N GLU A 209 29.64 10.52 17.41
CA GLU A 209 29.38 10.96 18.78
C GLU A 209 27.88 10.90 19.11
N ALA A 210 27.03 11.40 18.20
CA ALA A 210 25.59 11.39 18.39
C ALA A 210 25.01 9.97 18.42
N GLU A 211 25.55 9.06 17.61
CA GLU A 211 25.15 7.66 17.59
C GLU A 211 25.51 6.96 18.91
N ALA A 212 26.71 7.21 19.43
CA ALA A 212 27.14 6.68 20.72
C ALA A 212 26.26 7.20 21.88
N HIS A 213 25.94 8.49 21.88
CA HIS A 213 25.02 9.11 22.85
C HIS A 213 23.62 8.53 22.79
N ASN A 214 23.09 8.31 21.58
CA ASN A 214 21.73 7.84 21.35
C ASN A 214 21.56 6.31 21.55
N ALA A 215 22.65 5.53 21.50
CA ALA A 215 22.62 4.08 21.62
C ALA A 215 21.87 3.56 22.88
N PRO A 216 22.15 4.03 24.11
CA PRO A 216 21.42 3.59 25.30
C PRO A 216 19.94 3.98 25.27
N ILE A 217 19.62 5.19 24.80
CA ILE A 217 18.22 5.67 24.66
C ILE A 217 17.46 4.76 23.69
N TRP A 218 18.08 4.40 22.57
CA TRP A 218 17.50 3.50 21.58
C TRP A 218 17.27 2.10 22.15
N ALA A 219 18.27 1.54 22.83
CA ALA A 219 18.18 0.22 23.44
C ALA A 219 17.02 0.15 24.46
N GLU A 220 16.84 1.18 25.28
CA GLU A 220 15.72 1.25 26.22
C GLU A 220 14.36 1.32 25.51
N ARG A 221 14.22 2.17 24.49
CA ARG A 221 12.99 2.25 23.69
C ARG A 221 12.62 0.91 23.05
N GLN A 222 13.61 0.15 22.59
CA GLN A 222 13.41 -1.18 22.03
C GLN A 222 12.94 -2.19 23.09
N ARG A 223 13.53 -2.16 24.30
CA ARG A 223 13.06 -3.00 25.42
C ARG A 223 11.62 -2.70 25.80
N GLN A 224 11.28 -1.42 25.96
CA GLN A 224 9.92 -0.98 26.29
C GLN A 224 8.90 -1.31 25.18
N ALA A 225 9.31 -1.26 23.91
CA ALA A 225 8.46 -1.69 22.80
C ALA A 225 8.15 -3.20 22.89
N LYS A 226 9.17 -4.04 23.11
CA LYS A 226 9.00 -5.49 23.26
C LYS A 226 8.14 -5.87 24.47
N LEU A 227 8.31 -5.19 25.60
CA LEU A 227 7.49 -5.42 26.79
C LEU A 227 6.02 -5.10 26.52
N ARG A 228 5.73 -3.94 25.91
CA ARG A 228 4.35 -3.57 25.53
C ARG A 228 3.74 -4.53 24.53
N GLU A 229 4.52 -4.99 23.55
CA GLU A 229 4.07 -5.98 22.56
C GLU A 229 3.72 -7.31 23.25
N ALA A 230 4.59 -7.81 24.14
CA ALA A 230 4.34 -9.02 24.91
C ALA A 230 3.11 -8.90 25.83
N GLU A 231 2.90 -7.74 26.47
CA GLU A 231 1.71 -7.47 27.29
C GLU A 231 0.43 -7.47 26.45
N LEU A 232 0.44 -6.83 25.28
CA LEU A 232 -0.70 -6.82 24.36
C LEU A 232 -1.04 -8.23 23.86
N GLU A 233 -0.03 -9.02 23.51
CA GLU A 233 -0.21 -10.43 23.10
C GLU A 233 -0.76 -11.30 24.23
N ALA A 234 -0.28 -11.10 25.47
CA ALA A 234 -0.78 -11.83 26.63
C ALA A 234 -2.26 -11.48 26.89
N GLN A 235 -2.61 -10.19 26.85
CA GLN A 235 -4.01 -9.73 26.98
C GLN A 235 -4.91 -10.21 25.84
N ALA A 236 -4.38 -10.32 24.62
CA ALA A 236 -5.13 -10.86 23.48
C ALA A 236 -5.42 -12.36 23.69
N ARG A 237 -4.40 -13.14 24.08
CA ARG A 237 -4.55 -14.57 24.38
C ARG A 237 -5.51 -14.83 25.54
N GLN A 238 -5.41 -14.04 26.60
CA GLN A 238 -6.33 -14.16 27.73
C GLN A 238 -7.78 -13.89 27.30
N ARG A 239 -8.03 -12.83 26.52
CA ARG A 239 -9.37 -12.54 26.00
C ARG A 239 -9.89 -13.64 25.08
N GLU A 240 -9.04 -14.18 24.22
CA GLU A 240 -9.42 -15.30 23.35
C GLU A 240 -9.80 -16.54 24.17
N GLN A 241 -9.00 -16.86 25.19
CA GLN A 241 -9.30 -17.96 26.12
C GLN A 241 -10.61 -17.71 26.87
N GLU A 242 -10.83 -16.52 27.41
CA GLU A 242 -12.07 -16.16 28.11
C GLU A 242 -13.30 -16.26 27.19
N LEU A 243 -13.19 -15.83 25.93
CA LEU A 243 -14.25 -15.95 24.94
C LEU A 243 -14.52 -17.42 24.61
N GLN A 244 -13.49 -18.24 24.48
CA GLN A 244 -13.60 -19.67 24.18
C GLN A 244 -14.18 -20.47 25.35
N ASP A 245 -13.78 -20.16 26.58
CA ASP A 245 -14.30 -20.78 27.79
C ASP A 245 -15.76 -20.39 27.99
N ARG A 246 -16.09 -19.11 27.85
CA ARG A 246 -17.48 -18.63 27.89
C ARG A 246 -18.35 -19.33 26.85
N TYR A 247 -17.83 -19.50 25.63
CA TYR A 247 -18.52 -20.21 24.56
C TYR A 247 -18.77 -21.67 24.93
N THR A 248 -17.72 -22.39 25.30
CA THR A 248 -17.76 -23.82 25.64
C THR A 248 -18.69 -24.09 26.82
N SER A 249 -18.59 -23.28 27.89
CA SER A 249 -19.46 -23.40 29.06
C SER A 249 -20.92 -23.17 28.72
N ALA A 250 -21.24 -22.14 27.92
CA ALA A 250 -22.62 -21.83 27.56
C ALA A 250 -23.25 -22.91 26.66
N ILE A 251 -22.48 -23.51 25.74
CA ILE A 251 -22.93 -24.66 24.94
C ILE A 251 -23.23 -25.85 25.86
N ARG A 252 -22.29 -26.21 26.74
CA ARG A 252 -22.44 -27.33 27.68
C ARG A 252 -23.63 -27.15 28.62
N GLU A 253 -23.81 -25.95 29.16
CA GLU A 253 -24.94 -25.63 30.03
C GLU A 253 -26.27 -25.74 29.27
N ALA A 254 -26.33 -25.26 28.03
CA ALA A 254 -27.52 -25.36 27.21
C ALA A 254 -27.87 -26.81 26.85
N GLU A 255 -26.88 -27.63 26.49
CA GLU A 255 -27.07 -29.09 26.29
C GLU A 255 -27.66 -29.74 27.55
N GLN A 256 -27.08 -29.46 28.72
CA GLN A 256 -27.57 -30.00 30.01
C GLN A 256 -29.00 -29.52 30.34
N ASN A 257 -29.29 -28.24 30.10
CA ASN A 257 -30.61 -27.67 30.35
C ASN A 257 -31.67 -28.30 29.43
N ILE A 258 -31.35 -28.55 28.16
CA ILE A 258 -32.24 -29.27 27.23
C ILE A 258 -32.56 -30.67 27.77
N LEU A 259 -31.54 -31.43 28.17
CA LEU A 259 -31.71 -32.79 28.69
C LEU A 259 -32.50 -32.82 30.00
N ALA A 260 -32.31 -31.81 30.86
CA ALA A 260 -33.04 -31.66 32.12
C ALA A 260 -34.47 -31.12 31.95
N GLY A 261 -34.90 -30.80 30.73
CA GLY A 261 -36.19 -30.17 30.44
C GLY A 261 -36.33 -28.73 30.95
N LYS A 262 -35.20 -28.07 31.22
CA LYS A 262 -35.12 -26.65 31.59
C LYS A 262 -35.19 -25.78 30.34
N GLU A 263 -35.54 -24.52 30.55
CA GLU A 263 -35.57 -23.55 29.47
C GLU A 263 -34.17 -23.06 29.10
N VAL A 264 -33.90 -22.99 27.80
CA VAL A 264 -32.69 -22.40 27.24
C VAL A 264 -33.05 -21.13 26.51
N VAL A 265 -32.53 -20.01 27.01
CA VAL A 265 -32.72 -18.68 26.41
C VAL A 265 -31.73 -18.50 25.27
N ASN A 266 -32.19 -17.98 24.14
CA ASN A 266 -31.38 -17.66 22.98
C ASN A 266 -30.60 -16.36 23.18
N GLN A 267 -29.65 -16.38 24.11
CA GLN A 267 -28.80 -15.24 24.43
C GLN A 267 -27.65 -15.06 23.43
N ASP A 268 -27.06 -13.87 23.44
CA ASP A 268 -25.83 -13.58 22.70
C ASP A 268 -24.60 -14.19 23.39
N ILE A 269 -23.80 -14.90 22.61
CA ILE A 269 -22.50 -15.46 23.01
C ILE A 269 -21.49 -15.03 21.95
N ASN A 270 -20.64 -14.09 22.33
CA ASN A 270 -19.57 -13.54 21.48
C ASN A 270 -20.12 -12.99 20.14
N GLY A 271 -21.26 -12.28 20.18
CA GLY A 271 -21.91 -11.70 19.00
C GLY A 271 -22.75 -12.70 18.17
N LYS A 272 -23.03 -13.89 18.70
CA LYS A 272 -23.76 -14.96 18.02
C LYS A 272 -24.90 -15.51 18.89
N SER A 273 -26.00 -15.91 18.26
CA SER A 273 -27.11 -16.59 18.92
C SER A 273 -26.71 -17.97 19.47
N LEU A 274 -26.91 -18.20 20.77
CA LEU A 274 -26.64 -19.49 21.44
C LEU A 274 -27.30 -20.66 20.71
N ILE A 275 -28.58 -20.55 20.35
CA ILE A 275 -29.31 -21.63 19.69
C ILE A 275 -28.74 -21.91 18.29
N MET A 276 -28.32 -20.89 17.55
CA MET A 276 -27.61 -21.09 16.27
C MET A 276 -26.25 -21.77 16.45
N GLN A 277 -25.53 -21.46 17.52
CA GLN A 277 -24.24 -22.11 17.81
C GLN A 277 -24.43 -23.58 18.20
N LEU A 278 -25.46 -23.92 18.98
CA LEU A 278 -25.82 -25.31 19.26
C LEU A 278 -26.04 -26.12 17.98
N PHE A 279 -26.87 -25.62 17.04
CA PHE A 279 -27.06 -26.33 15.77
C PHE A 279 -25.74 -26.52 15.01
N ARG A 280 -24.86 -25.53 15.03
CA ARG A 280 -23.55 -25.60 14.36
C ARG A 280 -22.62 -26.62 15.00
N GLU A 281 -22.50 -26.63 16.32
CA GLU A 281 -21.66 -27.59 17.06
C GLU A 281 -22.08 -29.05 16.82
N HIS A 282 -23.38 -29.28 16.60
CA HIS A 282 -23.90 -30.60 16.27
C HIS A 282 -23.96 -30.89 14.76
N GLY A 283 -23.36 -30.05 13.91
CA GLY A 283 -23.31 -30.27 12.46
C GLY A 283 -24.67 -30.17 11.76
N ILE A 284 -25.65 -29.52 12.38
CA ILE A 284 -27.01 -29.40 11.86
C ILE A 284 -27.12 -28.16 10.96
N SER A 285 -27.30 -28.40 9.66
CA SER A 285 -27.51 -27.32 8.70
C SER A 285 -28.92 -26.72 8.84
N VAL A 286 -28.97 -25.42 9.15
CA VAL A 286 -30.22 -24.67 9.30
C VAL A 286 -30.46 -23.82 8.04
N PRO A 287 -31.64 -23.88 7.38
CA PRO A 287 -31.93 -23.05 6.21
C PRO A 287 -31.89 -21.54 6.50
N LEU A 288 -31.39 -20.72 5.57
CA LEU A 288 -31.18 -19.27 5.75
C LEU A 288 -32.38 -18.52 6.35
N LYS A 289 -33.60 -18.77 5.86
CA LYS A 289 -34.83 -18.15 6.40
C LYS A 289 -35.03 -18.49 7.89
N THR A 290 -34.71 -19.72 8.27
CA THR A 290 -34.81 -20.19 9.67
C THR A 290 -33.68 -19.64 10.53
N GLN A 291 -32.48 -19.45 9.98
CA GLN A 291 -31.37 -18.81 10.69
C GLN A 291 -31.74 -17.37 11.09
N GLY A 292 -32.23 -16.57 10.13
CA GLY A 292 -32.67 -15.21 10.40
C GLY A 292 -33.82 -15.14 11.40
N TRP A 293 -34.72 -16.13 11.35
CA TRP A 293 -35.81 -16.25 12.32
C TRP A 293 -35.30 -16.60 13.73
N ILE A 294 -34.37 -17.56 13.86
CA ILE A 294 -33.77 -17.91 15.16
C ILE A 294 -33.05 -16.69 15.75
N ILE A 295 -32.25 -15.99 14.96
CA ILE A 295 -31.45 -14.84 15.42
C ILE A 295 -32.34 -13.68 15.87
N ASN A 296 -33.39 -13.35 15.11
CA ASN A 296 -34.14 -12.11 15.33
C ASN A 296 -35.47 -12.29 16.07
N THR A 297 -36.00 -13.53 16.16
CA THR A 297 -37.37 -13.78 16.63
C THR A 297 -37.42 -14.70 17.85
N LEU A 298 -36.59 -15.75 17.88
CA LEU A 298 -36.63 -16.78 18.93
C LEU A 298 -36.04 -16.26 20.24
N HIS A 299 -36.81 -16.32 21.32
CA HIS A 299 -36.37 -15.95 22.67
C HIS A 299 -35.82 -17.14 23.46
N SER A 300 -36.51 -18.28 23.44
CA SER A 300 -36.11 -19.45 24.21
C SER A 300 -36.74 -20.73 23.67
N ILE A 301 -36.14 -21.87 24.02
CA ILE A 301 -36.64 -23.22 23.75
C ILE A 301 -36.72 -24.02 25.05
N ARG A 302 -37.66 -24.96 25.13
CA ARG A 302 -37.78 -25.92 26.23
C ARG A 302 -38.26 -27.26 25.71
N TYR A 303 -37.52 -28.31 26.03
CA TYR A 303 -37.94 -29.69 25.79
C TYR A 303 -38.68 -30.22 27.01
N SER A 304 -39.75 -31.00 26.82
CA SER A 304 -40.45 -31.69 27.90
C SER A 304 -40.16 -33.19 27.83
N PRO A 305 -39.30 -33.74 28.72
CA PRO A 305 -38.97 -35.15 28.70
C PRO A 305 -40.16 -36.07 28.93
N GLN A 306 -41.19 -35.62 29.67
CA GLN A 306 -42.37 -36.44 29.96
C GLN A 306 -43.32 -36.56 28.76
N SER A 307 -43.46 -35.50 27.95
CA SER A 307 -44.39 -35.47 26.81
C SER A 307 -43.72 -35.62 25.45
N GLY A 308 -42.38 -35.55 25.40
CA GLY A 308 -41.60 -35.56 24.16
C GLY A 308 -41.80 -34.33 23.27
N GLN A 309 -42.46 -33.28 23.77
CA GLN A 309 -42.81 -32.09 23.00
C GLN A 309 -41.84 -30.92 23.26
N TRP A 310 -41.65 -30.10 22.24
CA TRP A 310 -40.90 -28.84 22.32
C TRP A 310 -41.84 -27.66 22.46
N SER A 311 -41.49 -26.71 23.31
CA SER A 311 -42.10 -25.37 23.36
C SER A 311 -41.03 -24.30 23.17
N TYR A 312 -41.42 -23.15 22.61
CA TYR A 312 -40.51 -22.04 22.39
C TYR A 312 -41.24 -20.69 22.48
N ARG A 313 -40.50 -19.65 22.91
CA ARG A 313 -41.02 -18.29 23.10
C ARG A 313 -40.37 -17.31 22.12
N TYR A 314 -41.01 -16.16 21.92
CA TYR A 314 -40.55 -15.11 21.02
C TYR A 314 -40.18 -13.83 21.76
N HIS A 315 -39.26 -13.05 21.21
CA HIS A 315 -38.99 -11.69 21.70
C HIS A 315 -40.15 -10.74 21.39
N LYS A 316 -40.83 -10.94 20.25
CA LYS A 316 -42.01 -10.19 19.78
C LYS A 316 -42.95 -11.15 19.06
N GLY A 317 -44.25 -10.86 19.04
CA GLY A 317 -45.25 -11.72 18.39
C GLY A 317 -44.88 -12.06 16.94
N SER A 318 -44.83 -13.36 16.61
CA SER A 318 -44.39 -13.85 15.30
C SER A 318 -45.07 -15.15 14.93
N ARG A 319 -45.04 -15.50 13.63
CA ARG A 319 -45.51 -16.80 13.14
C ARG A 319 -44.48 -17.89 13.46
N ASN A 320 -44.98 -19.06 13.85
CA ASN A 320 -44.18 -20.25 14.11
C ASN A 320 -43.35 -20.64 12.89
N SER A 321 -42.10 -21.06 13.10
CA SER A 321 -41.29 -21.65 12.03
C SER A 321 -41.76 -23.07 11.72
N MET A 322 -42.03 -23.37 10.44
CA MET A 322 -42.40 -24.71 9.99
C MET A 322 -41.26 -25.73 10.09
N LYS A 323 -40.01 -25.26 10.13
CA LYS A 323 -38.81 -26.12 10.10
C LYS A 323 -38.13 -26.29 11.46
N LEU A 324 -38.40 -25.41 12.41
CA LEU A 324 -37.76 -25.46 13.72
C LEU A 324 -38.06 -26.76 14.50
N PRO A 325 -39.29 -27.30 14.53
CA PRO A 325 -39.56 -28.54 15.27
C PRO A 325 -38.72 -29.72 14.77
N GLU A 326 -38.59 -29.88 13.45
CA GLU A 326 -37.76 -30.92 12.82
C GLU A 326 -36.28 -30.77 13.21
N LEU A 327 -35.77 -29.53 13.22
CA LEU A 327 -34.40 -29.22 13.60
C LEU A 327 -34.15 -29.48 15.09
N LEU A 328 -35.07 -29.10 15.97
CA LEU A 328 -34.95 -29.33 17.42
C LEU A 328 -34.95 -30.83 17.76
N SER A 329 -35.74 -31.64 17.05
CA SER A 329 -35.67 -33.11 17.19
C SER A 329 -34.33 -33.68 16.76
N LYS A 330 -33.75 -33.19 15.65
CA LYS A 330 -32.39 -33.56 15.21
C LYS A 330 -31.33 -33.15 16.24
N LEU A 331 -31.48 -31.97 16.83
CA LEU A 331 -30.59 -31.46 17.87
C LEU A 331 -30.63 -32.35 19.12
N LEU A 332 -31.82 -32.72 19.59
CA LEU A 332 -31.96 -33.62 20.74
C LEU A 332 -31.25 -34.95 20.49
N ALA A 333 -31.49 -35.56 19.32
CA ALA A 333 -30.87 -36.82 18.94
C ALA A 333 -29.33 -36.72 18.90
N ALA A 334 -28.81 -35.61 18.39
CA ALA A 334 -27.36 -35.35 18.34
C ALA A 334 -26.73 -35.09 19.71
N ILE A 335 -27.46 -34.47 20.64
CA ILE A 335 -27.01 -34.29 22.03
C ILE A 335 -27.00 -35.64 22.75
N GLN A 336 -28.05 -36.46 22.57
CA GLN A 336 -28.19 -37.77 23.22
C GLN A 336 -27.20 -38.82 22.68
N SER A 337 -26.80 -38.73 21.42
CA SER A 337 -25.82 -39.65 20.82
C SER A 337 -24.36 -39.30 21.16
N LYS A 338 -24.11 -38.14 21.79
CA LYS A 338 -22.78 -37.70 22.22
C LYS A 338 -22.37 -38.53 23.45
N PRO A 339 -21.22 -39.22 23.45
CA PRO A 339 -20.75 -39.94 24.63
C PRO A 339 -20.58 -38.96 25.81
N PRO A 340 -20.84 -39.39 27.06
CA PRO A 340 -20.68 -38.53 28.22
C PRO A 340 -19.24 -38.00 28.25
N HIS A 341 -19.12 -36.68 28.33
CA HIS A 341 -17.85 -35.99 28.42
C HIS A 341 -17.15 -36.41 29.72
N VAL A 342 -16.17 -37.32 29.62
CA VAL A 342 -15.19 -37.56 30.67
C VAL A 342 -14.46 -36.23 30.81
N GLY A 343 -14.71 -35.52 31.91
CA GLY A 343 -13.96 -34.30 32.19
C GLY A 343 -12.50 -34.68 32.32
N ASP A 344 -11.62 -33.90 31.68
CA ASP A 344 -10.20 -33.93 31.97
C ASP A 344 -10.04 -33.61 33.47
N THR A 345 -9.95 -34.65 34.29
CA THR A 345 -9.20 -34.56 35.53
C THR A 345 -7.79 -34.25 35.09
N ALA A 346 -7.39 -32.99 35.25
CA ALA A 346 -6.00 -32.60 35.14
C ALA A 346 -5.19 -33.55 36.04
N ASP A 347 -4.49 -34.49 35.43
CA ASP A 347 -3.41 -35.23 36.06
C ASP A 347 -2.37 -34.18 36.44
N ILE A 348 -2.42 -33.76 37.71
CA ILE A 348 -1.31 -33.06 38.35
C ILE A 348 -0.14 -34.03 38.28
N PRO A 349 0.98 -33.71 37.59
CA PRO A 349 2.14 -34.58 37.60
C PRO A 349 2.62 -34.67 39.05
N ALA A 350 2.61 -35.89 39.60
CA ALA A 350 3.27 -36.17 40.85
C ALA A 350 4.76 -35.85 40.67
N ILE A 351 5.21 -34.74 41.26
CA ILE A 351 6.62 -34.44 41.42
C ILE A 351 7.15 -35.50 42.38
N HIS A 352 7.75 -36.55 41.82
CA HIS A 352 8.55 -37.50 42.57
C HIS A 352 9.73 -36.72 43.17
N ALA A 353 9.63 -36.43 44.46
CA ALA A 353 10.77 -36.11 45.30
C ALA A 353 11.65 -37.36 45.38
N THR A 354 12.67 -37.45 44.51
CA THR A 354 13.79 -38.35 44.73
C THR A 354 14.67 -37.76 45.81
N GLY A 355 14.39 -38.17 47.06
CA GLY A 355 15.38 -38.13 48.11
C GLY A 355 16.54 -39.04 47.71
N SER A 356 17.69 -38.44 47.40
CA SER A 356 18.98 -39.13 47.44
C SER A 356 19.71 -38.63 48.69
N SER A 357 19.63 -39.46 49.72
CA SER A 357 20.49 -39.41 50.88
C SER A 357 21.71 -40.31 50.62
N THR A 358 22.88 -39.85 51.06
CA THR A 358 24.19 -40.54 51.14
C THR A 358 24.88 -40.80 49.78
N ARG A 359 26.12 -40.36 49.54
CA ARG A 359 27.33 -40.23 50.39
C ARG A 359 28.13 -38.97 50.08
#